data_AF-A0A653EQM3-F1
#
_entry.id   AF-A0A653EQM3-F1
#
_cell.length_a   1.000
_cell.length_b   1.000
_cell.length_c   1.000
_cell.angle_alpha   90.00
_cell.angle_beta   90.00
_cell.angle_gamma   90.00
#
_symmetry.space_group_name_H-M   'P 1'
#
loop_
_entity.id
_entity.type
_entity.pdbx_description
1 polymer ?
#
loop_
_entity_poly.entity_id
_entity_poly.type
_entity_poly.pdbx_seq_one_letter_code
_entity_poly.pdbx_strand_id
1 'polypeptide(L)'
;MPSSEPPARQLSQALDLDRPGSAPAHICMYAALARRAAAEGITVPELLRREAARLAARPSVTHWLARTGWRPSEISSAEVLATLDEWRGEWPHGGR
;
A
#
# COMPACT_ATOMS: atom_id res chain seq x y z
N MET A 1 14.02 31.82 -27.09
CA MET A 1 14.57 31.15 -25.88
C MET A 1 13.38 30.71 -25.03
N PRO A 2 12.78 29.52 -25.24
CA PRO A 2 11.71 29.08 -24.36
C PRO A 2 12.31 28.57 -23.05
N SER A 3 11.80 29.15 -21.97
CA SER A 3 12.16 28.93 -20.58
C SER A 3 11.99 27.46 -20.17
N SER A 4 13.02 26.86 -19.58
CA SER A 4 13.00 25.51 -19.03
C SER A 4 12.20 25.51 -17.72
N GLU A 5 10.91 25.20 -17.80
CA GLU A 5 10.10 24.88 -16.61
C GLU A 5 10.70 23.68 -15.85
N PRO A 6 10.66 23.67 -14.51
CA PRO A 6 11.14 22.53 -13.74
C PRO A 6 10.27 21.28 -14.02
N PRO A 7 10.88 20.08 -14.10
CA PRO A 7 10.22 18.84 -14.57
C PRO A 7 8.99 18.44 -13.75
N ALA A 8 8.88 18.91 -12.51
CA ALA A 8 7.72 18.69 -11.65
C ALA A 8 6.44 19.34 -12.18
N ARG A 9 6.52 20.52 -12.84
CA ARG A 9 5.34 21.21 -13.40
C ARG A 9 4.82 20.52 -14.65
N GLN A 10 5.71 20.03 -15.51
CA GLN A 10 5.33 19.26 -16.70
C GLN A 10 4.67 17.92 -16.36
N LEU A 11 5.13 17.23 -15.32
CA LEU A 11 4.49 15.98 -14.85
C LEU A 11 3.10 16.23 -14.27
N SER A 12 2.88 17.34 -13.57
CA SER A 12 1.54 17.74 -13.08
C SER A 12 0.60 18.12 -14.23
N GLN A 13 1.09 18.81 -15.27
CA GLN A 13 0.29 19.19 -16.44
C GLN A 13 -0.02 18.00 -17.37
N ALA A 14 0.92 17.10 -17.58
CA ALA A 14 0.74 15.93 -18.46
C ALA A 14 -0.23 14.89 -17.88
N LEU A 15 -0.46 14.89 -16.56
CA LEU A 15 -1.29 13.91 -15.85
C LEU A 15 -2.68 14.41 -15.47
N ASP A 16 -3.10 15.60 -15.95
CA ASP A 16 -4.44 16.18 -15.78
C ASP A 16 -4.97 16.10 -14.32
N LEU A 17 -4.07 16.31 -13.34
CA LEU A 17 -4.34 16.13 -11.91
C LEU A 17 -5.24 17.22 -11.30
N ASP A 18 -5.49 18.32 -12.01
CA ASP A 18 -6.35 19.43 -11.58
C ASP A 18 -7.85 19.23 -11.90
N ARG A 19 -8.20 18.16 -12.62
CA ARG A 19 -9.60 17.83 -12.93
C ARG A 19 -10.23 17.04 -11.75
N PRO A 20 -11.28 17.56 -11.09
CA PRO A 20 -11.95 16.81 -10.02
C PRO A 20 -12.58 15.54 -10.61
N GLY A 21 -11.96 14.38 -10.33
CA GLY A 21 -12.42 13.04 -10.73
C GLY A 21 -11.53 12.22 -11.67
N SER A 22 -10.32 12.67 -12.06
CA SER A 22 -9.65 12.15 -13.28
C SER A 22 -8.36 11.33 -13.15
N ALA A 23 -7.87 10.97 -11.96
CA ALA A 23 -6.72 10.07 -11.85
C ALA A 23 -7.12 8.77 -11.13
N PRO A 24 -7.07 7.61 -11.78
CA PRO A 24 -7.29 6.34 -11.10
C PRO A 24 -6.25 6.22 -9.97
N ALA A 25 -6.69 5.79 -8.78
CA ALA A 25 -5.93 5.83 -7.53
C ALA A 25 -4.48 5.30 -7.63
N HIS A 26 -4.22 4.38 -8.57
CA HIS A 26 -2.88 3.85 -8.84
C HIS A 26 -1.88 4.93 -9.31
N ILE A 27 -2.30 5.95 -10.06
CA ILE A 27 -1.44 7.05 -10.52
C ILE A 27 -1.04 7.94 -9.34
N CYS A 28 -1.99 8.28 -8.45
CA CYS A 28 -1.73 9.07 -7.25
C CYS A 28 -0.82 8.34 -6.26
N MET A 29 -1.01 7.02 -6.11
CA MET A 29 -0.20 6.18 -5.24
C MET A 29 1.24 6.05 -5.75
N TYR A 30 1.43 5.78 -7.05
CA TYR A 30 2.77 5.72 -7.62
C TYR A 30 3.51 7.05 -7.48
N ALA A 31 2.84 8.18 -7.70
CA ALA A 31 3.44 9.50 -7.52
C ALA A 31 3.90 9.74 -6.07
N ALA A 32 3.14 9.27 -5.07
CA ALA A 32 3.55 9.34 -3.66
C ALA A 32 4.78 8.46 -3.37
N LEU A 33 4.81 7.24 -3.90
CA LEU A 33 5.96 6.34 -3.78
C LEU A 33 7.21 6.92 -4.45
N ALA A 34 7.07 7.50 -5.65
CA ALA A 34 8.16 8.13 -6.38
C ALA A 34 8.77 9.29 -5.60
N ARG A 35 7.94 10.16 -5.00
CA ARG A 35 8.42 11.24 -4.12
C ARG A 35 9.18 10.70 -2.91
N ARG A 36 8.67 9.64 -2.27
CA ARG A 36 9.32 9.02 -1.11
C ARG A 36 10.67 8.39 -1.47
N ALA A 37 10.71 7.65 -2.58
CA ALA A 37 11.92 6.99 -3.06
C ALA A 37 13.00 8.03 -3.44
N ALA A 38 12.60 9.12 -4.10
CA ALA A 38 13.50 10.24 -4.42
C ALA A 38 14.08 10.90 -3.16
N ALA A 39 13.28 11.07 -2.10
CA ALA A 39 13.78 11.60 -0.81
C ALA A 39 14.84 10.71 -0.16
N GLU A 40 14.84 9.41 -0.45
CA GLU A 40 15.84 8.43 0.03
C GLU A 40 16.95 8.14 -1.00
N GLY A 41 16.91 8.76 -2.18
CA GLY A 41 17.89 8.52 -3.26
C GLY A 41 17.84 7.11 -3.85
N ILE A 42 16.69 6.43 -3.77
CA ILE A 42 16.50 5.05 -4.25
C ILE A 42 15.38 4.97 -5.30
N THR A 43 15.28 3.82 -5.97
CA THR A 43 14.19 3.54 -6.91
C THR A 43 12.92 3.09 -6.17
N VAL A 44 11.76 3.26 -6.80
CA VAL A 44 10.47 2.79 -6.23
C VAL A 44 10.48 1.27 -5.95
N PRO A 45 10.98 0.38 -6.85
CA PRO A 45 11.08 -1.05 -6.53
C PRO A 45 11.98 -1.34 -5.32
N GLU A 46 13.05 -0.57 -5.13
CA GLU A 46 13.93 -0.72 -3.97
C GLU A 46 13.24 -0.31 -2.67
N LEU A 47 12.50 0.81 -2.69
CA LEU A 47 11.66 1.23 -1.55
C LEU A 47 10.68 0.11 -1.17
N LEU A 48 9.98 -0.46 -2.16
CA LEU A 48 9.01 -1.53 -1.93
C LEU A 48 9.65 -2.81 -1.38
N ARG A 49 10.84 -3.20 -1.86
CA ARG A 49 11.58 -4.35 -1.29
C ARG A 49 11.94 -4.13 0.18
N ARG A 50 12.38 -2.93 0.54
CA ARG A 50 12.69 -2.56 1.94
C ARG A 50 11.44 -2.59 2.81
N GLU A 51 10.32 -2.06 2.33
CA GLU A 51 9.06 -2.14 3.06
C GLU A 51 8.57 -3.58 3.22
N ALA A 52 8.64 -4.38 2.16
CA ALA A 52 8.29 -5.80 2.23
C ALA A 52 9.16 -6.54 3.26
N ALA A 53 10.47 -6.27 3.29
CA ALA A 53 11.38 -6.82 4.29
C ALA A 53 11.04 -6.34 5.71
N ARG A 54 10.72 -5.04 5.90
CA ARG A 54 10.26 -4.50 7.19
C ARG A 54 8.98 -5.16 7.67
N LEU A 55 8.01 -5.37 6.77
CA LEU A 55 6.76 -6.04 7.08
C LEU A 55 6.99 -7.52 7.43
N ALA A 56 7.83 -8.22 6.68
CA ALA A 56 8.18 -9.62 6.94
C ALA A 56 8.98 -9.80 8.25
N ALA A 57 9.78 -8.82 8.65
CA ALA A 57 10.54 -8.85 9.89
C ALA A 57 9.68 -8.60 11.15
N ARG A 58 8.43 -8.15 11.02
CA ARG A 58 7.55 -7.97 12.17
C ARG A 58 7.23 -9.34 12.78
N PRO A 59 7.33 -9.50 14.11
CA PRO A 59 6.87 -10.72 14.76
C PRO A 59 5.39 -10.93 14.42
N SER A 60 5.03 -12.16 14.08
CA SER A 60 3.64 -12.49 13.78
C SER A 60 2.74 -12.12 14.96
N VAL A 61 1.47 -11.80 14.67
CA VAL A 61 0.47 -11.52 15.72
C VAL A 61 0.41 -12.67 16.73
N THR A 62 0.49 -13.92 16.25
CA THR A 62 0.57 -15.12 17.11
C THR A 62 1.78 -15.11 18.04
N HIS A 63 2.97 -14.76 17.53
CA HIS A 63 4.19 -14.66 18.34
C HIS A 63 4.11 -13.51 19.35
N TRP A 64 3.44 -12.41 19.01
CA TRP A 64 3.18 -11.31 19.93
C TRP A 64 2.17 -11.70 21.02
N LEU A 65 1.06 -12.35 20.67
CA LEU A 65 0.03 -12.84 21.60
C LEU A 65 0.58 -13.89 22.58
N ALA A 66 1.44 -14.79 22.08
CA ALA A 66 2.12 -15.77 22.92
C ALA A 66 3.02 -15.09 23.98
N ARG A 67 3.65 -13.96 23.63
CA ARG A 67 4.54 -13.21 24.54
C ARG A 67 3.76 -12.42 25.59
N THR A 68 2.57 -11.92 25.26
CA THR A 68 1.77 -11.08 26.15
C THR A 68 0.91 -11.89 27.12
N GLY A 69 1.02 -13.23 27.13
CA GLY A 69 0.28 -14.10 28.05
C GLY A 69 -1.23 -14.08 27.79
N TRP A 70 -1.64 -13.87 26.54
CA TRP A 70 -3.04 -13.69 26.20
C TRP A 70 -3.87 -14.94 26.51
N ARG A 71 -5.03 -14.74 27.15
CA ARG A 71 -5.99 -15.80 27.45
C ARG A 71 -6.55 -16.35 26.12
N PRO A 72 -6.60 -17.67 25.90
CA PRO A 72 -7.21 -18.24 24.70
C PRO A 72 -8.66 -17.76 24.57
N SER A 73 -8.99 -17.22 23.40
CA SER A 73 -10.38 -16.97 23.01
C SER A 73 -11.06 -18.30 22.68
N GLU A 74 -12.33 -18.43 23.03
CA GLU A 74 -13.16 -19.58 22.60
C GLU A 74 -13.49 -19.52 21.10
N ILE A 75 -13.43 -18.32 20.51
CA ILE A 75 -13.62 -18.09 19.08
C ILE A 75 -12.31 -18.38 18.35
N SER A 76 -12.36 -19.30 17.38
CA SER A 76 -11.20 -19.69 16.59
C SER A 76 -10.86 -18.64 15.51
N SER A 77 -9.58 -18.57 15.11
CA SER A 77 -9.19 -17.69 13.98
C SER A 77 -9.88 -18.05 12.67
N ALA A 78 -10.22 -19.34 12.47
CA ALA A 78 -10.94 -19.80 11.29
C ALA A 78 -12.36 -19.23 11.23
N GLU A 79 -13.04 -19.17 12.38
CA GLU A 79 -14.37 -18.58 12.52
C GLU A 79 -14.35 -17.07 12.25
N VAL A 80 -13.38 -16.35 12.81
CA VAL A 80 -13.19 -14.92 12.52
C VAL A 80 -12.95 -14.67 11.04
N LEU A 81 -12.07 -15.45 10.40
CA LEU A 81 -11.79 -15.31 8.97
C LEU A 81 -13.02 -15.62 8.11
N ALA A 82 -13.80 -16.64 8.47
CA ALA A 82 -15.05 -16.96 7.78
C ALA A 82 -16.07 -15.81 7.86
N THR A 83 -16.26 -15.22 9.04
CA THR A 83 -17.15 -14.05 9.21
C THR A 83 -16.63 -12.83 8.44
N LEU A 84 -15.32 -12.58 8.46
CA LEU A 84 -14.73 -11.48 7.70
C LEU A 84 -14.87 -11.68 6.18
N ASP A 85 -14.68 -12.90 5.69
CA ASP A 85 -14.88 -13.23 4.27
C ASP A 85 -16.35 -13.09 3.87
N GLU A 86 -17.28 -13.46 4.73
CA GLU A 86 -18.72 -13.24 4.52
C GLU A 86 -19.03 -11.74 4.41
N TRP A 87 -18.48 -10.92 5.32
CA TRP A 87 -18.68 -9.46 5.30
C TRP A 87 -18.01 -8.78 4.11
N ARG A 88 -16.82 -9.24 3.73
CA ARG A 88 -16.07 -8.74 2.58
C ARG A 88 -16.80 -9.03 1.27
N GLY A 89 -17.54 -10.14 1.23
CA GLY A 89 -18.18 -10.63 0.01
C GLY A 89 -17.15 -11.18 -0.99
N GLU A 90 -17.66 -11.55 -2.16
CA GLU A 90 -16.83 -12.13 -3.22
C GLU A 90 -15.80 -11.12 -3.72
N TRP A 91 -14.55 -11.55 -3.82
CA TRP A 91 -13.47 -10.67 -4.25
C TRP A 91 -13.69 -10.28 -5.71
N PRO A 92 -13.75 -8.99 -6.05
CA PRO A 92 -13.81 -8.58 -7.45
C PRO A 92 -12.52 -9.06 -8.10
N HIS A 93 -12.64 -9.94 -9.10
CA HIS A 93 -11.54 -10.61 -9.82
C HIS A 93 -10.96 -11.88 -9.18
N GLY A 94 -11.65 -12.52 -8.24
CA GLY A 94 -11.27 -13.84 -7.71
C GLY A 94 -11.68 -15.05 -8.59
N GLY A 95 -12.38 -14.81 -9.70
CA GLY A 95 -12.73 -15.83 -10.68
C GLY A 95 -11.56 -16.12 -11.61
N ARG A 96 -11.19 -17.41 -11.69
CA ARG A 96 -10.28 -17.94 -12.72
C ARG A 96 -10.73 -17.58 -14.13
#